data_AF-A0A965G526-F1
#
_entry.id   AF-A0A965G526-F1
#
_cell.length_a   1.000
_cell.length_b   1.000
_cell.length_c   1.000
_cell.angle_alpha   90.00
_cell.angle_beta   90.00
_cell.angle_gamma   90.00
#
_symmetry.space_group_name_H-M   'P 1'
#
loop_
_entity.id
_entity.type
_entity.pdbx_description
1 polymer ?
#
loop_
_entity_poly.entity_id
_entity_poly.type
_entity_poly.pdbx_seq_one_letter_code
_entity_poly.pdbx_strand_id
1 'polypeptide(L)'
;PMHKRLVLSTQNFHGHSAAALGVAAHECGHAIQHKIAYAPLQWRMAAVGATTFASQIVTWLPLLGLFTGLGGFTSQTYLTLMVAGWGVIMLFNLITLPVEFDASRRALQILPKMRFIAPGRETQAVDSVLRAAAWTYVAAFITSLLYLLWHLLPLLAGRRSD
;
A
#
# COMPACT_ATOMS: atom_id res chain seq x y z
N PRO A 1 1.42 10.17 10.65
CA PRO A 1 2.40 9.55 11.56
C PRO A 1 2.06 9.79 13.04
N MET A 2 1.75 8.73 13.78
CA MET A 2 1.44 8.80 15.21
C MET A 2 2.62 9.31 16.07
N HIS A 3 3.85 8.94 15.69
CA HIS A 3 5.05 9.30 16.46
C HIS A 3 5.92 10.41 15.83
N LYS A 4 5.49 11.01 14.71
CA LYS A 4 6.24 12.09 14.00
C LYS A 4 7.75 11.83 13.84
N ARG A 5 8.13 10.59 13.53
CA ARG A 5 9.52 10.17 13.27
C ARG A 5 9.66 9.68 11.83
N LEU A 6 10.81 9.98 11.22
CA LEU A 6 11.28 9.33 10.01
C LEU A 6 12.00 8.05 10.43
N VAL A 7 11.63 6.92 9.84
CA VAL A 7 12.24 5.63 10.17
C VAL A 7 12.90 5.09 8.91
N LEU A 8 14.22 4.97 8.97
CA LEU A 8 15.05 4.43 7.91
C LEU A 8 15.62 3.10 8.36
N SER A 9 15.77 2.15 7.44
CA SER A 9 16.56 0.94 7.72
C SER A 9 18.01 1.32 8.03
N THR A 10 18.69 0.56 8.87
CA THR A 10 20.09 0.82 9.26
C THR A 10 21.00 1.02 8.05
N GLN A 11 20.79 0.23 6.98
CA GLN A 11 21.54 0.34 5.73
C GLN A 11 21.29 1.66 5.00
N ASN A 12 20.05 2.16 4.98
CA ASN A 12 19.75 3.46 4.36
C ASN A 12 20.17 4.63 5.24
N PHE A 13 20.14 4.45 6.57
CA PHE A 13 20.53 5.49 7.52
C PHE A 13 22.04 5.75 7.53
N HIS A 14 22.86 4.68 7.48
CA HIS A 14 24.33 4.78 7.44
C HIS A 14 24.92 4.73 6.03
N GLY A 15 24.09 4.50 5.00
CA GLY A 15 24.53 4.36 3.62
C GLY A 15 24.83 5.71 2.96
N HIS A 16 25.85 5.72 2.09
CA HIS A 16 26.25 6.90 1.29
C HIS A 16 25.87 6.77 -0.19
N SER A 17 24.96 5.87 -0.54
CA SER A 17 24.54 5.67 -1.94
C SER A 17 23.45 6.63 -2.37
N ALA A 18 23.38 6.92 -3.68
CA ALA A 18 22.28 7.70 -4.25
C ALA A 18 20.91 7.08 -3.90
N ALA A 19 20.81 5.74 -3.88
CA ALA A 19 19.60 5.03 -3.48
C ALA A 19 19.20 5.29 -2.02
N ALA A 20 20.15 5.23 -1.08
CA ALA A 20 19.88 5.51 0.34
C ALA A 20 19.37 6.95 0.54
N LEU A 21 20.00 7.90 -0.16
CA LEU A 21 19.57 9.30 -0.18
C LEU A 21 18.19 9.49 -0.82
N GLY A 22 17.89 8.72 -1.88
CA GLY A 22 16.57 8.64 -2.50
C GLY A 22 15.48 8.23 -1.53
N VAL A 23 15.71 7.15 -0.77
CA VAL A 23 14.77 6.68 0.26
C VAL A 23 14.62 7.71 1.39
N ALA A 24 15.71 8.33 1.85
CA ALA A 24 15.63 9.40 2.86
C ALA A 24 14.79 10.60 2.37
N ALA A 25 14.97 11.01 1.11
CA ALA A 25 14.18 12.08 0.51
C ALA A 25 12.70 11.68 0.32
N HIS A 26 12.42 10.41 0.03
CA HIS A 26 11.05 9.86 -0.03
C HIS A 26 10.34 9.97 1.32
N GLU A 27 10.99 9.54 2.39
CA GLU A 27 10.44 9.65 3.75
C GLU A 27 10.22 11.11 4.17
N CYS A 28 11.13 12.01 3.79
CA CYS A 28 10.92 13.46 3.94
C CYS A 28 9.70 13.95 3.14
N GLY A 29 9.42 13.36 1.98
CA GLY A 29 8.20 13.58 1.21
C GLY A 29 6.93 13.27 2.02
N HIS A 30 6.88 12.15 2.73
CA HIS A 30 5.78 11.83 3.63
C HIS A 30 5.66 12.81 4.80
N ALA A 31 6.78 13.28 5.36
CA ALA A 31 6.75 14.32 6.39
C ALA A 31 6.17 15.64 5.86
N ILE A 32 6.49 16.03 4.62
CA ILE A 32 5.91 17.20 3.96
C ILE A 32 4.41 17.00 3.73
N GLN A 33 4.00 15.86 3.18
CA GLN A 33 2.59 15.50 2.99
C GLN A 33 1.80 15.62 4.29
N HIS A 34 2.38 15.17 5.41
CA HIS A 34 1.77 15.31 6.72
C HIS A 34 1.66 16.78 7.14
N LYS A 35 2.74 17.57 6.96
CA LYS A 35 2.75 19.01 7.29
C LYS A 35 1.70 19.81 6.52
N ILE A 36 1.48 19.49 5.25
CA ILE A 36 0.51 20.19 4.39
C ILE A 36 -0.91 19.60 4.45
N ALA A 37 -1.17 18.66 5.37
CA ALA A 37 -2.46 17.96 5.47
C ALA A 37 -2.93 17.34 4.14
N TYR A 38 -2.00 16.70 3.41
CA TYR A 38 -2.30 16.05 2.13
C TYR A 38 -3.40 15.01 2.30
N ALA A 39 -4.56 15.24 1.67
CA ALA A 39 -5.78 14.49 1.95
C ALA A 39 -5.64 12.96 1.79
N PRO A 40 -5.00 12.43 0.72
CA PRO A 40 -4.79 10.99 0.59
C PRO A 40 -3.98 10.37 1.74
N LEU A 41 -3.00 11.10 2.29
CA LEU A 41 -2.23 10.63 3.45
C LEU A 41 -3.13 10.56 4.70
N GLN A 42 -4.03 11.52 4.89
CA GLN A 42 -4.98 11.52 6.00
C GLN A 42 -5.97 10.36 5.90
N TRP A 43 -6.49 10.10 4.70
CA TRP A 43 -7.37 8.95 4.46
C TRP A 43 -6.66 7.62 4.71
N ARG A 44 -5.42 7.47 4.22
CA ARG A 44 -4.59 6.29 4.51
C ARG A 44 -4.44 6.09 6.02
N MET A 45 -4.06 7.14 6.75
CA MET A 45 -3.88 7.07 8.21
C MET A 45 -5.17 6.69 8.94
N ALA A 46 -6.32 7.22 8.54
CA ALA A 46 -7.62 6.88 9.12
C ALA A 46 -8.04 5.43 8.83
N ALA A 47 -7.66 4.91 7.66
CA ALA A 47 -8.02 3.56 7.22
C ALA A 47 -7.11 2.44 7.75
N VAL A 48 -6.01 2.75 8.46
CA VAL A 48 -5.06 1.74 8.98
C VAL A 48 -5.77 0.71 9.86
N GLY A 49 -6.59 1.14 10.82
CA GLY A 49 -7.30 0.22 11.72
C GLY A 49 -8.27 -0.71 10.99
N ALA A 50 -9.06 -0.16 10.06
CA ALA A 50 -9.97 -0.94 9.22
C ALA A 50 -9.21 -1.98 8.37
N THR A 51 -8.06 -1.59 7.82
CA THR A 51 -7.22 -2.48 7.00
C THR A 51 -6.60 -3.58 7.84
N THR A 52 -6.13 -3.29 9.05
CA THR A 52 -5.62 -4.30 9.98
C THR A 52 -6.68 -5.36 10.30
N PHE A 53 -7.91 -4.93 10.59
CA PHE A 53 -9.02 -5.83 10.85
C PHE A 53 -9.39 -6.66 9.61
N ALA A 54 -9.51 -6.01 8.44
CA ALA A 54 -9.78 -6.68 7.17
C ALA A 54 -8.72 -7.75 6.84
N SER A 55 -7.44 -7.46 7.05
CA SER A 55 -6.34 -8.40 6.86
C SER A 55 -6.44 -9.62 7.77
N GLN A 56 -6.86 -9.43 9.03
CA GLN A 56 -7.10 -10.56 9.94
C GLN A 56 -8.23 -11.45 9.44
N ILE A 57 -9.35 -10.87 8.98
CA ILE A 57 -10.47 -11.63 8.42
C ILE A 57 -10.02 -12.45 7.21
N VAL A 58 -9.39 -11.79 6.23
CA VAL A 58 -8.95 -12.42 4.98
C VAL A 58 -7.90 -13.51 5.21
N THR A 59 -7.09 -13.39 6.25
CA THR A 59 -6.06 -14.39 6.59
C THR A 59 -6.66 -15.58 7.37
N TRP A 60 -7.43 -15.31 8.43
CA TRP A 60 -7.87 -16.35 9.35
C TRP A 60 -9.14 -17.06 8.90
N LEU A 61 -10.06 -16.38 8.22
CA LEU A 61 -11.34 -16.98 7.84
C LEU A 61 -11.17 -18.20 6.91
N PRO A 62 -10.31 -18.17 5.86
CA PRO A 62 -10.07 -19.35 5.04
C PRO A 62 -9.38 -20.49 5.82
N LEU A 63 -8.46 -20.15 6.71
CA LEU A 63 -7.75 -21.14 7.54
C LEU A 63 -8.72 -21.86 8.49
N LEU A 64 -9.59 -21.11 9.17
CA LEU A 64 -10.62 -21.68 10.04
C LEU A 64 -11.59 -22.58 9.26
N GLY A 65 -11.99 -22.16 8.05
CA GLY A 65 -12.81 -22.99 7.16
C GLY A 65 -12.13 -24.31 6.77
N LEU A 66 -10.82 -24.30 6.54
CA LEU A 66 -10.04 -25.50 6.24
C LEU A 66 -9.95 -26.46 7.44
N PHE A 67 -9.65 -25.96 8.64
CA PHE A 67 -9.39 -26.80 9.82
C PHE A 67 -10.65 -27.32 10.52
N THR A 68 -11.74 -26.56 10.49
CA THR A 68 -12.98 -26.96 11.20
C THR A 68 -13.85 -27.91 10.39
N GLY A 69 -13.53 -28.15 9.11
CA GLY A 69 -14.39 -28.92 8.20
C GLY A 69 -15.76 -28.28 7.96
N LEU A 70 -16.02 -27.11 8.55
CA LEU A 70 -17.15 -26.24 8.25
C LEU A 70 -16.89 -25.63 6.88
N GLY A 71 -17.13 -26.41 5.82
CA GLY A 71 -17.35 -25.89 4.47
C GLY A 71 -18.62 -25.02 4.37
N GLY A 72 -18.99 -24.30 5.43
CA GLY A 72 -20.37 -24.01 5.79
C GLY A 72 -20.59 -22.90 6.83
N PHE A 73 -19.79 -21.84 6.88
CA PHE A 73 -20.50 -20.55 6.84
C PHE A 73 -21.26 -20.59 5.52
N THR A 74 -22.58 -20.35 5.50
CA THR A 74 -23.35 -20.36 4.25
C THR A 74 -22.50 -19.69 3.18
N SER A 75 -22.28 -20.35 2.03
CA SER A 75 -21.30 -19.90 1.02
C SER A 75 -21.38 -18.38 0.80
N GLN A 76 -22.60 -17.85 0.86
CA GLN A 76 -22.94 -16.43 0.89
C GLN A 76 -22.29 -15.59 2.00
N THR A 77 -22.37 -15.99 3.28
CA THR A 77 -21.78 -15.25 4.41
C THR A 77 -20.26 -15.20 4.28
N TYR A 78 -19.63 -16.34 3.96
CA TYR A 78 -18.18 -16.40 3.72
C TYR A 78 -17.77 -15.44 2.60
N LEU A 79 -18.41 -15.55 1.43
CA LEU A 79 -18.10 -14.70 0.28
C LEU A 79 -18.35 -13.21 0.60
N THR A 80 -19.41 -12.88 1.34
CA THR A 80 -19.71 -11.49 1.74
C THR A 80 -18.62 -10.92 2.64
N LEU A 81 -18.15 -11.69 3.63
CA LEU A 81 -17.06 -11.28 4.50
C LEU A 81 -15.74 -11.10 3.74
N MET A 82 -15.46 -11.98 2.77
CA MET A 82 -14.27 -11.88 1.92
C MET A 82 -14.33 -10.66 0.99
N VAL A 83 -15.49 -10.39 0.37
CA VAL A 83 -15.68 -9.19 -0.45
C VAL A 83 -15.51 -7.92 0.38
N ALA A 84 -16.08 -7.87 1.58
CA ALA A 84 -15.91 -6.73 2.48
C ALA A 84 -14.44 -6.55 2.87
N GLY A 85 -13.75 -7.62 3.28
CA GLY A 85 -12.34 -7.59 3.65
C GLY A 85 -11.43 -7.15 2.50
N TRP A 86 -11.51 -7.82 1.35
CA TRP A 86 -10.73 -7.45 0.17
C TRP A 86 -11.10 -6.07 -0.38
N GLY A 87 -12.35 -5.64 -0.23
CA GLY A 87 -12.80 -4.30 -0.60
C GLY A 87 -12.11 -3.21 0.22
N VAL A 88 -12.04 -3.39 1.55
CA VAL A 88 -11.30 -2.47 2.44
C VAL A 88 -9.81 -2.45 2.09
N ILE A 89 -9.18 -3.61 1.90
CA ILE A 89 -7.75 -3.70 1.55
C ILE A 89 -7.48 -3.03 0.18
N MET A 90 -8.34 -3.29 -0.81
CA MET A 90 -8.21 -2.71 -2.16
C MET A 90 -8.33 -1.18 -2.12
N LEU A 91 -9.32 -0.64 -1.41
CA LEU A 91 -9.47 0.80 -1.23
C LEU A 91 -8.29 1.43 -0.50
N PHE A 92 -7.76 0.76 0.54
CA PHE A 92 -6.56 1.22 1.23
C PHE A 92 -5.35 1.28 0.29
N ASN A 93 -5.14 0.24 -0.53
CA ASN A 93 -4.07 0.23 -1.52
C ASN A 93 -4.25 1.34 -2.56
N LEU A 94 -5.49 1.55 -3.04
CA LEU A 94 -5.82 2.61 -3.99
C LEU A 94 -5.51 4.01 -3.45
N ILE A 95 -5.88 4.29 -2.19
CA ILE A 95 -5.59 5.57 -1.52
C ILE A 95 -4.09 5.73 -1.25
N THR A 96 -3.37 4.63 -1.06
CA THR A 96 -1.92 4.63 -0.81
C THR A 96 -1.11 4.97 -2.05
N LEU A 97 -1.55 4.55 -3.25
CA LEU A 97 -0.86 4.86 -4.51
C LEU A 97 -0.51 6.35 -4.72
N PRO A 98 -1.46 7.31 -4.65
CA PRO A 98 -1.15 8.72 -4.85
C PRO A 98 -0.24 9.30 -3.75
N VAL A 99 -0.21 8.70 -2.56
CA VAL A 99 0.70 9.10 -1.46
C VAL A 99 2.13 8.73 -1.82
N GLU A 100 2.35 7.50 -2.27
CA GLU A 100 3.69 6.99 -2.62
C GLU A 100 4.23 7.66 -3.88
N PHE A 101 3.40 7.86 -4.92
CA PHE A 101 3.83 8.55 -6.13
C PHE A 101 4.18 10.02 -5.90
N ASP A 102 3.44 10.74 -5.05
CA ASP A 102 3.75 12.13 -4.72
C ASP A 102 5.05 12.25 -3.90
N ALA A 103 5.26 11.35 -2.94
CA ALA A 103 6.51 11.30 -2.17
C ALA A 103 7.73 11.04 -3.08
N SER A 104 7.65 10.03 -3.97
CA SER A 104 8.70 9.73 -4.94
C SER A 104 8.96 10.91 -5.89
N ARG A 105 7.91 11.57 -6.37
CA ARG A 105 8.04 12.74 -7.25
C ARG A 105 8.76 13.90 -6.54
N ARG A 106 8.45 14.16 -5.28
CA ARG A 106 9.13 15.20 -4.49
C ARG A 106 10.59 14.88 -4.29
N ALA A 107 10.92 13.62 -3.99
CA ALA A 107 12.31 13.16 -3.84
C ALA A 107 13.12 13.40 -5.13
N LEU A 108 12.59 13.00 -6.28
CA LEU A 108 13.24 13.18 -7.59
C LEU A 108 13.41 14.65 -8.00
N GLN A 109 12.53 15.53 -7.52
CA GLN A 109 12.65 16.97 -7.80
C GLN A 109 13.63 17.67 -6.86
N ILE A 110 13.71 17.26 -5.59
CA ILE A 110 14.46 18.00 -4.57
C ILE A 110 15.94 17.65 -4.56
N LEU A 111 16.30 16.39 -4.79
CA LEU A 111 17.69 15.92 -4.72
C LEU A 111 18.60 16.58 -5.77
N PRO A 112 18.21 16.70 -7.05
CA PRO A 112 19.01 17.44 -8.04
C PRO A 112 19.07 18.94 -7.74
N LYS A 113 17.95 19.53 -7.27
CA LYS A 113 17.89 20.96 -6.92
C LYS A 113 18.82 21.34 -5.78
N MET A 114 18.96 20.47 -4.78
CA MET A 114 19.86 20.67 -3.65
C MET A 114 21.32 20.28 -3.97
N ARG A 115 21.60 19.81 -5.19
CA ARG A 115 22.91 19.29 -5.60
C ARG A 115 23.42 18.16 -4.70
N PHE A 116 22.50 17.38 -4.12
CA PHE A 116 22.85 16.20 -3.32
C PHE A 116 23.12 14.96 -4.17
N ILE A 117 22.70 14.97 -5.44
CA ILE A 117 23.04 13.94 -6.42
C ILE A 117 23.51 14.57 -7.73
N ALA A 118 24.42 13.89 -8.41
CA ALA A 118 24.88 14.26 -9.74
C ALA A 118 23.82 13.96 -10.81
N PRO A 119 23.67 14.84 -11.83
CA PRO A 119 22.84 14.55 -12.98
C PRO A 119 23.37 13.32 -13.74
N GLY A 120 22.47 12.56 -14.36
CA GLY A 120 22.81 11.33 -15.09
C GLY A 120 22.69 10.10 -14.19
N ARG A 121 23.81 9.41 -13.91
CA ARG A 121 23.80 8.06 -13.33
C ARG A 121 23.15 7.98 -11.94
N GLU A 122 23.43 8.93 -11.05
CA GLU A 122 22.86 8.91 -9.69
C GLU A 122 21.36 9.23 -9.70
N THR A 123 20.93 10.18 -10.55
CA THR A 123 19.51 10.49 -10.73
C THR A 123 18.74 9.29 -11.27
N GLN A 124 19.31 8.55 -12.23
CA GLN A 124 18.71 7.31 -12.75
C GLN A 124 18.66 6.21 -11.69
N ALA A 125 19.69 6.10 -10.84
CA ALA A 125 19.69 5.14 -9.74
C ALA A 125 18.61 5.43 -8.68
N VAL A 126 18.36 6.71 -8.38
CA VAL A 126 17.26 7.10 -7.48
C VAL A 126 15.90 6.79 -8.13
N ASP A 127 15.70 7.19 -9.38
CA ASP A 127 14.44 6.94 -10.10
C ASP A 127 14.13 5.45 -10.20
N SER A 128 15.12 4.61 -10.49
CA SER A 128 14.90 3.16 -10.58
C SER A 128 14.45 2.55 -9.26
N VAL A 129 15.06 2.93 -8.13
CA VAL A 129 14.69 2.44 -6.79
C VAL A 129 13.30 2.91 -6.39
N LEU A 130 13.01 4.21 -6.57
CA LEU A 130 11.70 4.77 -6.20
C LEU A 130 10.58 4.22 -7.10
N ARG A 131 10.85 3.98 -8.38
CA ARG A 131 9.91 3.30 -9.29
C ARG A 131 9.70 1.85 -8.90
N ALA A 132 10.76 1.13 -8.57
CA ALA A 132 10.64 -0.26 -8.12
C ALA A 132 9.76 -0.34 -6.85
N ALA A 133 9.96 0.56 -5.90
CA ALA A 133 9.10 0.67 -4.71
C ALA A 133 7.65 1.01 -5.10
N ALA A 134 7.42 1.96 -6.00
CA ALA A 134 6.07 2.28 -6.47
C ALA A 134 5.35 1.08 -7.12
N TRP A 135 6.07 0.25 -7.87
CA TRP A 135 5.51 -0.96 -8.49
C TRP A 135 5.05 -2.00 -7.47
N THR A 136 5.65 -2.07 -6.28
CA THR A 136 5.16 -2.99 -5.23
C THR A 136 3.79 -2.58 -4.72
N TYR A 137 3.51 -1.27 -4.60
CA TYR A 137 2.19 -0.75 -4.24
C TYR A 137 1.17 -0.99 -5.35
N VAL A 138 1.55 -0.83 -6.62
CA VAL A 138 0.69 -1.15 -7.77
C VAL A 138 0.34 -2.65 -7.78
N ALA A 139 1.33 -3.51 -7.56
CA ALA A 139 1.12 -4.96 -7.46
C ALA A 139 0.18 -5.33 -6.30
N ALA A 140 0.33 -4.69 -5.14
CA ALA A 140 -0.55 -4.89 -3.98
C ALA A 140 -2.00 -4.49 -4.30
N PHE A 141 -2.19 -3.33 -4.95
CA PHE A 141 -3.50 -2.88 -5.42
C PHE A 141 -4.13 -3.89 -6.38
N ILE A 142 -3.43 -4.26 -7.45
CA ILE A 142 -3.94 -5.22 -8.46
C ILE A 142 -4.27 -6.55 -7.80
N THR A 143 -3.40 -7.07 -6.95
CA THR A 143 -3.63 -8.33 -6.22
C THR A 143 -4.92 -8.27 -5.40
N SER A 144 -5.07 -7.22 -4.58
CA SER A 144 -6.28 -7.05 -3.76
C SER A 144 -7.55 -6.86 -4.58
N LEU A 145 -7.45 -6.19 -5.74
CA LEU A 145 -8.56 -6.04 -6.69
C LEU A 145 -8.95 -7.39 -7.31
N LEU A 146 -7.98 -8.20 -7.74
CA LEU A 146 -8.24 -9.52 -8.30
C LEU A 146 -8.92 -10.43 -7.29
N TYR A 147 -8.45 -10.45 -6.05
CA TYR A 147 -9.10 -11.21 -4.98
C TYR A 147 -10.51 -10.69 -4.67
N LEU A 148 -10.73 -9.37 -4.65
CA LEU A 148 -12.06 -8.79 -4.51
C LEU A 148 -12.99 -9.31 -5.61
N LEU A 149 -12.57 -9.24 -6.87
CA LEU A 149 -13.36 -9.71 -8.01
C LEU A 149 -13.62 -11.22 -7.94
N TRP A 150 -12.62 -12.00 -7.54
CA TRP A 150 -12.74 -13.45 -7.41
C TRP A 150 -13.85 -13.86 -6.41
N HIS A 151 -14.02 -13.12 -5.30
CA HIS A 151 -15.10 -13.38 -4.34
C HIS A 151 -16.41 -12.68 -4.71
N LEU A 152 -16.36 -11.56 -5.43
CA LEU A 152 -17.54 -10.77 -5.80
C LEU A 152 -18.32 -11.39 -6.96
N LEU A 153 -17.64 -11.89 -7.99
CA LEU A 153 -18.29 -12.43 -9.18
C LEU A 153 -19.25 -13.60 -8.88
N PRO A 154 -18.89 -14.59 -8.03
CA PRO A 154 -19.81 -15.66 -7.64
C PRO A 154 -21.06 -15.14 -6.91
N LEU A 155 -20.94 -14.11 -6.07
CA LEU A 155 -22.08 -13.49 -5.38
C LEU A 155 -23.05 -12.81 -6.34
N LEU A 156 -22.53 -12.20 -7.40
CA LEU A 156 -23.36 -11.56 -8.43
C LEU A 156 -24.01 -12.59 -9.35
N ALA A 157 -23.31 -13.67 -9.68
CA ALA A 157 -23.81 -14.75 -10.52
C ALA A 157 -24.86 -15.62 -9.81
N GLY A 158 -24.70 -15.88 -8.51
CA GLY A 158 -25.61 -16.70 -7.70
C GLY A 158 -26.98 -16.06 -7.41
N ARG A 159 -27.19 -14.78 -7.73
CA ARG A 159 -28.47 -14.07 -7.55
C ARG A 159 -29.40 -14.13 -8.77
N ARG A 160 -29.07 -14.91 -9.81
CA ARG A 160 -29.89 -15.05 -11.05
C ARG A 160 -30.82 -16.26 -11.05
N SER A 161 -31.06 -16.88 -9.89
CA SER A 161 -31.86 -18.10 -9.76
C SER A 161 -33.05 -17.93 -8.81
N ASP A 162 -33.75 -16.79 -8.88
CA ASP A 162 -35.07 -16.56 -8.29
C ASP A 162 -35.98 -16.00 -9.40
#